data_AF-A0A6A6V082-F1
#
_entry.id   AF-A0A6A6V082-F1
#
_cell.length_a   1.000
_cell.length_b   1.000
_cell.length_c   1.000
_cell.angle_alpha   90.00
_cell.angle_beta   90.00
_cell.angle_gamma   90.00
#
_symmetry.space_group_name_H-M   'P 1'
#
loop_
_entity.id
_entity.type
_entity.pdbx_description
1 polymer ?
#
loop_
_entity_poly.entity_id
_entity_poly.type
_entity_poly.pdbx_seq_one_letter_code
_entity_poly.pdbx_strand_id
1 'polypeptide(L)'
;MNPVVRPLRAPARPICRLCDYALQQSPSRRSFLTATALKAPTHRRPTPRQRVQFPATTRRRYAEITQVQEMEPEIERPDLAGVSALSLRERTEQVERAIQAIINSDKVEPEEVTIAALNEIEAITRGAIALRAGLRRTPATKLNLRHSSASAILSLDTDDTPPEPAPARQEKSIRDQIAELPTPSHLSRLAEELILDPIVYISNAVLDKYVDVQKLLNRPRPIAEALYLFAHKPVPEVGSSPPRYKDKNPKSFKSHIPGAIAAKALDAAITAKDMECALTCIDHTYAAPAYMRWKWLSKAGPPFLGACSIPYVAYFIADSWKEYGGYIDEQSFKWRFFAGFMAYFYATGTLGFVALTTWSTHHVRVVWRPGQPLLMRWLREDERAALDKIAIAWGFTEDEKKGDEQGEEWDGLRQWCALRGMWLDKPELLPGMTAPTVSSGEL
;
A
#
# COMPACT_ATOMS: atom_id res chain seq x y z
N MET A 1 -84.30 13.91 4.48
CA MET A 1 -83.51 12.89 5.22
C MET A 1 -82.90 11.95 4.19
N ASN A 2 -81.59 12.03 3.95
CA ASN A 2 -80.83 11.12 3.09
C ASN A 2 -79.67 10.54 3.91
N PRO A 3 -79.43 9.23 3.94
CA PRO A 3 -78.29 8.66 4.65
C PRO A 3 -77.01 8.77 3.82
N VAL A 4 -75.96 9.31 4.44
CA VAL A 4 -74.61 9.41 3.87
C VAL A 4 -73.90 8.06 4.02
N VAL A 5 -73.55 7.45 2.90
CA VAL A 5 -72.70 6.26 2.83
C VAL A 5 -71.24 6.68 3.06
N ARG A 6 -70.59 6.10 4.08
CA ARG A 6 -69.13 6.23 4.29
C ARG A 6 -68.41 5.09 3.56
N PRO A 7 -67.26 5.33 2.91
CA PRO A 7 -66.49 4.25 2.29
C PRO A 7 -65.80 3.38 3.36
N LEU A 8 -65.98 2.06 3.24
CA LEU A 8 -65.31 1.05 4.05
C LEU A 8 -63.81 1.06 3.75
N ARG A 9 -63.00 1.28 4.79
CA ARG A 9 -61.54 1.16 4.75
C ARG A 9 -61.17 -0.33 4.71
N ALA A 10 -60.33 -0.74 3.76
CA ALA A 10 -59.85 -2.11 3.66
C ALA A 10 -59.13 -2.56 4.96
N PRO A 11 -59.25 -3.84 5.37
CA PRO A 11 -58.54 -4.35 6.54
C PRO A 11 -57.02 -4.36 6.31
N ALA A 12 -56.27 -3.91 7.31
CA ALA A 12 -54.81 -3.91 7.29
C ALA A 12 -54.28 -5.35 7.22
N ARG A 13 -53.37 -5.60 6.27
CA ARG A 13 -52.65 -6.88 6.18
C ARG A 13 -51.72 -7.04 7.39
N PRO A 14 -51.54 -8.26 7.94
CA PRO A 14 -50.64 -8.48 9.06
C PRO A 14 -49.19 -8.19 8.63
N ILE A 15 -48.58 -7.24 9.33
CA ILE A 15 -47.19 -6.83 9.15
C ILE A 15 -46.27 -7.93 9.71
N CYS A 16 -45.12 -8.14 9.07
CA CYS A 16 -44.15 -9.16 9.48
C CYS A 16 -43.61 -8.87 10.89
N ARG A 17 -43.36 -9.89 11.73
CA ARG A 17 -42.80 -9.69 13.09
C ARG A 17 -41.47 -8.93 13.10
N LEU A 18 -40.68 -9.04 12.03
CA LEU A 18 -39.43 -8.29 11.86
C LEU A 18 -39.68 -6.78 11.63
N CYS A 19 -40.76 -6.46 10.94
CA CYS A 19 -41.16 -5.12 10.55
C CYS A 19 -41.76 -4.38 11.77
N ASP A 20 -42.50 -5.08 12.62
CA ASP A 20 -42.96 -4.57 13.93
C ASP A 20 -41.77 -4.30 14.86
N TYR A 21 -40.76 -5.18 14.87
CA TYR A 21 -39.55 -4.98 15.66
C TYR A 21 -38.76 -3.73 15.21
N ALA A 22 -38.66 -3.49 13.89
CA ALA A 22 -38.00 -2.30 13.35
C ALA A 22 -38.77 -1.00 13.67
N LEU A 23 -40.11 -1.06 13.75
CA LEU A 23 -40.95 0.09 14.10
C LEU A 23 -41.00 0.37 15.61
N GLN A 24 -40.82 -0.67 16.44
CA GLN A 24 -40.76 -0.54 17.91
C GLN A 24 -39.42 -0.03 18.44
N GLN A 25 -38.37 0.05 17.61
CA GLN A 25 -37.15 0.73 18.01
C GLN A 25 -37.39 2.24 18.08
N SER A 26 -37.59 2.72 19.31
CA SER A 26 -37.75 4.14 19.63
C SER A 26 -36.58 4.96 19.08
N PRO A 27 -36.80 6.10 18.40
CA PRO A 27 -35.73 7.02 18.04
C PRO A 27 -35.21 7.71 19.30
N SER A 28 -34.16 7.15 19.89
CA SER A 28 -33.38 7.80 20.93
C SER A 28 -32.68 9.04 20.33
N ARG A 29 -33.33 10.20 20.53
CA ARG A 29 -32.78 11.56 20.60
C ARG A 29 -31.62 11.89 19.64
N ARG A 30 -31.97 12.40 18.47
CA ARG A 30 -31.23 13.50 17.84
C ARG A 30 -32.17 14.68 17.70
N SER A 31 -31.94 15.70 18.52
CA SER A 31 -32.59 17.00 18.44
C SER A 31 -32.17 17.69 17.14
N PHE A 32 -33.02 17.59 16.11
CA PHE A 32 -32.97 18.51 14.99
C PHE A 32 -33.59 19.82 15.42
N LEU A 33 -32.75 20.84 15.58
CA LEU A 33 -33.22 22.22 15.61
C LEU A 33 -33.83 22.53 14.24
N THR A 34 -35.10 22.90 14.32
CA THR A 34 -35.95 23.46 13.27
C THR A 34 -35.25 24.60 12.54
N ALA A 35 -34.95 24.42 11.26
CA ALA A 35 -34.76 25.51 10.32
C ALA A 35 -35.97 25.54 9.38
N THR A 36 -36.55 26.73 9.33
CA THR A 36 -37.79 27.14 8.70
C THR A 36 -37.90 26.81 7.22
N ALA A 37 -39.12 26.46 6.82
CA ALA A 37 -39.58 26.35 5.44
C ALA A 37 -39.32 27.63 4.64
N LEU A 38 -38.51 27.52 3.58
CA LEU A 38 -38.53 28.46 2.47
C LEU A 38 -38.99 27.71 1.22
N LYS A 39 -40.10 28.21 0.68
CA LYS A 39 -40.75 27.77 -0.55
C LYS A 39 -39.75 27.82 -1.71
N ALA A 40 -39.64 26.71 -2.42
CA ALA A 40 -39.02 26.64 -3.73
C ALA A 40 -39.81 27.50 -4.74
N PRO A 41 -39.14 28.27 -5.61
CA PRO A 41 -39.66 28.58 -6.92
C PRO A 41 -39.10 27.59 -7.94
N THR A 42 -40.01 26.89 -8.62
CA THR A 42 -39.77 26.22 -9.90
C THR A 42 -39.34 27.25 -10.93
N HIS A 43 -38.13 27.13 -11.48
CA HIS A 43 -37.75 27.84 -12.70
C HIS A 43 -37.05 26.92 -13.69
N ARG A 44 -37.55 26.97 -14.91
CA ARG A 44 -37.14 26.22 -16.10
C ARG A 44 -35.68 26.45 -16.46
N ARG A 45 -35.04 25.39 -16.97
CA ARG A 45 -33.78 25.42 -17.76
C ARG A 45 -33.80 26.52 -18.82
N PRO A 46 -32.68 27.22 -18.98
CA PRO A 46 -32.15 27.48 -20.31
C PRO A 46 -30.76 26.86 -20.47
N THR A 47 -30.57 26.16 -21.59
CA THR A 47 -29.26 25.89 -22.16
C THR A 47 -28.70 27.17 -22.78
N PRO A 48 -27.40 27.45 -22.59
CA PRO A 48 -26.65 28.11 -23.63
C PRO A 48 -25.46 27.27 -24.09
N ARG A 49 -25.46 27.01 -25.40
CA ARG A 49 -24.27 26.72 -26.20
C ARG A 49 -23.21 27.79 -25.93
N GLN A 50 -22.04 27.38 -25.43
CA GLN A 50 -20.80 28.10 -25.69
C GLN A 50 -19.72 27.11 -26.11
N ARG A 51 -19.33 27.23 -27.38
CA ARG A 51 -18.09 26.68 -27.93
C ARG A 51 -16.94 27.35 -27.20
N VAL A 52 -16.27 26.62 -26.31
CA VAL A 52 -14.91 26.92 -25.91
C VAL A 52 -14.01 26.07 -26.80
N GLN A 53 -13.33 26.74 -27.72
CA GLN A 53 -12.27 26.15 -28.54
C GLN A 53 -11.09 25.85 -27.62
N PHE A 54 -10.80 24.57 -27.41
CA PHE A 54 -9.49 24.17 -26.88
C PHE A 54 -8.42 24.42 -27.96
N PRO A 55 -7.27 25.02 -27.62
CA PRO A 55 -6.16 25.07 -28.56
C PRO A 55 -5.71 23.64 -28.86
N ALA A 56 -5.84 23.23 -30.12
CA ALA A 56 -5.30 21.99 -30.64
C ALA A 56 -3.78 22.03 -30.50
N THR A 57 -3.25 21.27 -29.55
CA THR A 57 -1.82 20.99 -29.49
C THR A 57 -1.45 20.17 -30.72
N THR A 58 -0.69 20.79 -31.60
CA THR A 58 -0.14 20.23 -32.82
C THR A 58 0.59 18.93 -32.51
N ARG A 59 0.11 17.82 -33.09
CA ARG A 59 0.81 16.54 -33.16
C ARG A 59 2.15 16.79 -33.87
N ARG A 60 3.24 16.90 -33.11
CA ARG A 60 4.60 16.79 -33.67
C ARG A 60 4.75 15.37 -34.22
N ARG A 61 4.78 15.24 -35.54
CA ARG A 61 5.40 14.11 -36.21
C ARG A 61 6.88 14.15 -35.84
N TYR A 62 7.33 13.18 -35.06
CA TYR A 62 8.74 12.81 -35.06
C TYR A 62 8.93 11.76 -36.15
N ALA A 63 9.81 12.12 -37.06
CA ALA A 63 10.38 11.25 -38.07
C ALA A 63 11.20 10.13 -37.41
N GLU A 64 11.39 9.07 -38.19
CA GLU A 64 12.25 7.91 -37.99
C GLU A 64 13.47 8.19 -37.10
N ILE A 65 13.57 7.40 -36.03
CA ILE A 65 14.83 7.12 -35.36
C ILE A 65 15.03 5.61 -35.46
N THR A 66 16.05 5.29 -36.24
CA THR A 66 16.88 4.09 -36.31
C THR A 66 16.76 3.16 -35.11
N GLN A 67 16.68 1.86 -35.40
CA GLN A 67 16.90 0.77 -34.46
C GLN A 67 18.09 1.05 -33.55
N VAL A 68 17.81 1.48 -32.31
CA VAL A 68 18.74 1.39 -31.20
C VAL A 68 18.37 0.09 -30.49
N GLN A 69 19.28 -0.85 -30.63
CA GLN A 69 19.38 -2.08 -29.87
C GLN A 69 19.04 -1.79 -28.40
N GLU A 70 18.00 -2.47 -27.91
CA GLU A 70 17.62 -2.48 -26.50
C GLU A 70 18.78 -3.12 -25.73
N MET A 71 19.73 -2.29 -25.31
CA MET A 71 20.77 -2.68 -24.37
C MET A 71 20.04 -2.82 -23.03
N GLU A 72 19.83 -4.08 -22.63
CA GLU A 72 19.51 -4.46 -21.26
C GLU A 72 20.32 -3.58 -20.30
N PRO A 73 19.73 -3.02 -19.23
CA PRO A 73 20.51 -2.30 -18.25
C PRO A 73 21.54 -3.26 -17.68
N GLU A 74 22.81 -2.98 -18.00
CA GLU A 74 23.98 -3.57 -17.38
C GLU A 74 23.87 -3.26 -15.89
N ILE A 75 23.26 -4.18 -15.16
CA ILE A 75 23.40 -4.27 -13.72
C ILE A 75 24.90 -4.36 -13.51
N GLU A 76 25.51 -3.26 -13.03
CA GLU A 76 26.85 -3.27 -12.46
C GLU A 76 26.89 -4.42 -11.47
N ARG A 77 27.45 -5.56 -11.91
CA ARG A 77 27.68 -6.71 -11.06
C ARG A 77 28.86 -6.31 -10.19
N PRO A 78 28.71 -6.13 -8.87
CA PRO A 78 29.89 -6.17 -8.04
C PRO A 78 30.51 -7.56 -8.25
N ASP A 79 31.83 -7.61 -8.34
CA ASP A 79 32.66 -8.80 -8.57
C ASP A 79 32.48 -9.89 -7.49
N LEU A 80 31.29 -10.48 -7.41
CA LEU A 80 30.92 -11.55 -6.49
C LEU A 80 31.08 -12.93 -7.13
N ALA A 81 31.56 -13.00 -8.38
CA ALA A 81 31.82 -14.25 -9.09
C ALA A 81 32.98 -15.09 -8.50
N GLY A 82 33.70 -14.56 -7.51
CA GLY A 82 34.77 -15.27 -6.80
C GLY A 82 34.39 -15.84 -5.43
N VAL A 83 33.14 -15.66 -4.95
CA VAL A 83 32.76 -16.14 -3.61
C VAL A 83 32.46 -17.64 -3.66
N SER A 84 33.34 -18.45 -3.08
CA SER A 84 33.16 -19.90 -3.00
C SER A 84 32.04 -20.26 -2.03
N ALA A 85 31.33 -21.38 -2.29
CA ALA A 85 30.25 -21.87 -1.41
C ALA A 85 30.74 -22.10 0.04
N LEU A 86 32.01 -22.50 0.22
CA LEU A 86 32.64 -22.66 1.53
C LEU A 86 32.79 -21.32 2.26
N SER A 87 33.23 -20.27 1.57
CA SER A 87 33.35 -18.94 2.18
C SER A 87 31.99 -18.35 2.60
N LEU A 88 30.89 -18.72 1.93
CA LEU A 88 29.54 -18.35 2.36
C LEU A 88 29.12 -19.07 3.64
N ARG A 89 29.46 -20.35 3.79
CA ARG A 89 29.17 -21.12 5.01
C ARG A 89 29.91 -20.58 6.21
N GLU A 90 31.20 -20.31 6.05
CA GLU A 90 32.00 -19.72 7.11
C GLU A 90 31.43 -18.36 7.56
N ARG A 91 30.97 -17.55 6.60
CA ARG A 91 30.27 -16.28 6.90
C ARG A 91 28.93 -16.51 7.60
N THR A 92 28.14 -17.52 7.22
CA THR A 92 26.89 -17.83 7.94
C THR A 92 27.15 -18.26 9.37
N GLU A 93 28.16 -19.09 9.62
CA GLU A 93 28.51 -19.49 10.98
C GLU A 93 29.04 -18.31 11.81
N GLN A 94 29.77 -17.38 11.20
CA GLN A 94 30.20 -16.15 11.86
C GLN A 94 29.01 -15.28 12.26
N VAL A 95 28.04 -15.11 11.35
CA VAL A 95 26.78 -14.38 11.63
C VAL A 95 26.00 -15.07 12.74
N GLU A 96 25.85 -16.39 12.71
CA GLU A 96 25.16 -17.14 13.77
C GLU A 96 25.80 -16.92 15.14
N ARG A 97 27.14 -16.97 15.22
CA ARG A 97 27.86 -16.69 16.46
C ARG A 97 27.66 -15.24 16.91
N ALA A 98 27.65 -14.28 15.98
CA ALA A 98 27.39 -12.88 16.28
C ALA A 98 25.97 -12.68 16.82
N ILE A 99 24.96 -13.30 16.19
CA ILE A 99 23.56 -13.26 16.65
C ILE A 99 23.45 -13.90 18.04
N GLN A 100 23.99 -15.10 18.23
CA GLN A 100 23.98 -15.76 19.54
C GLN A 100 24.70 -14.95 20.62
N ALA A 101 25.78 -14.24 20.27
CA ALA A 101 26.45 -13.35 21.20
C ALA A 101 25.57 -12.16 21.64
N ILE A 102 24.74 -11.62 20.73
CA ILE A 102 23.78 -10.54 21.02
C ILE A 102 22.62 -11.07 21.88
N ILE A 103 22.17 -12.30 21.62
CA ILE A 103 21.07 -12.92 22.38
C ILE A 103 21.52 -13.26 23.80
N ASN A 104 22.74 -13.79 23.94
CA ASN A 104 23.31 -14.18 25.21
C ASN A 104 23.91 -13.01 26.01
N SER A 105 24.06 -11.82 25.41
CA SER A 105 24.54 -10.65 26.13
C SER A 105 23.42 -10.02 26.96
N ASP A 106 23.66 -9.85 28.26
CA ASP A 106 22.76 -9.11 29.17
C ASP A 106 22.73 -7.59 28.88
N LYS A 107 23.41 -7.14 27.82
CA LYS A 107 23.55 -5.75 27.42
C LYS A 107 22.79 -5.50 26.13
N VAL A 108 21.94 -4.48 26.16
CA VAL A 108 21.25 -3.97 24.97
C VAL A 108 22.27 -3.33 24.04
N GLU A 109 22.61 -4.02 22.95
CA GLU A 109 23.52 -3.55 21.91
C GLU A 109 22.89 -2.40 21.09
N PRO A 110 23.72 -1.50 20.53
CA PRO A 110 23.22 -0.40 19.71
C PRO A 110 22.67 -0.92 18.38
N GLU A 111 21.76 -0.13 17.80
CA GLU A 111 21.06 -0.43 16.54
C GLU A 111 22.01 -0.82 15.40
N GLU A 112 23.20 -0.21 15.35
CA GLU A 112 24.20 -0.42 14.30
C GLU A 112 24.67 -1.87 14.20
N VAL A 113 24.81 -2.58 15.33
CA VAL A 113 25.25 -3.97 15.36
C VAL A 113 24.18 -4.87 14.73
N THR A 114 22.91 -4.60 15.01
CA THR A 114 21.78 -5.35 14.43
C THR A 114 21.65 -5.10 12.94
N ILE A 115 21.89 -3.86 12.49
CA ILE A 115 21.89 -3.52 11.06
C ILE A 115 23.07 -4.19 10.35
N ALA A 116 24.25 -4.22 10.96
CA ALA A 116 25.42 -4.90 10.41
C ALA A 116 25.15 -6.39 10.20
N ALA A 117 24.60 -7.08 11.21
CA ALA A 117 24.22 -8.49 11.10
C ALA A 117 23.19 -8.74 9.97
N LEU A 118 22.17 -7.88 9.84
CA LEU A 118 21.18 -7.98 8.75
C LEU A 118 21.80 -7.72 7.36
N ASN A 119 22.74 -6.77 7.26
CA ASN A 119 23.45 -6.50 6.01
C ASN A 119 24.37 -7.66 5.61
N GLU A 120 24.99 -8.34 6.58
CA GLU A 120 25.77 -9.56 6.32
C GLU A 120 24.88 -10.69 5.81
N ILE A 121 23.70 -10.89 6.42
CA ILE A 121 22.70 -11.83 5.91
C ILE A 121 22.29 -11.45 4.48
N GLU A 122 22.04 -10.17 4.20
CA GLU A 122 21.70 -9.68 2.87
C GLU A 122 22.81 -9.91 1.83
N ALA A 123 24.07 -9.72 2.22
CA ALA A 123 25.22 -10.00 1.34
C ALA A 123 25.34 -11.50 1.04
N ILE A 124 25.13 -12.35 2.05
CA ILE A 124 25.14 -13.81 1.92
C ILE A 124 23.99 -14.27 1.02
N THR A 125 22.77 -13.72 1.18
CA THR A 125 21.62 -14.09 0.35
C THR A 125 21.84 -13.71 -1.09
N ARG A 126 22.34 -12.50 -1.39
CA ARG A 126 22.71 -12.09 -2.75
C ARG A 126 23.79 -12.99 -3.34
N GLY A 127 24.84 -13.31 -2.58
CA GLY A 127 25.89 -14.24 -3.00
C GLY A 127 25.33 -15.63 -3.32
N ALA A 128 24.45 -16.17 -2.47
CA ALA A 128 23.82 -17.47 -2.68
C ALA A 128 22.86 -17.47 -3.88
N ILE A 129 22.12 -16.38 -4.12
CA ILE A 129 21.27 -16.22 -5.32
C ILE A 129 22.14 -16.14 -6.58
N ALA A 130 23.24 -15.36 -6.54
CA ALA A 130 24.16 -15.23 -7.67
C ALA A 130 24.81 -16.58 -8.03
N LEU A 131 25.25 -17.35 -7.04
CA LEU A 131 25.77 -18.71 -7.26
C LEU A 131 24.70 -19.66 -7.81
N ARG A 132 23.48 -19.63 -7.27
CA ARG A 132 22.36 -20.44 -7.79
C ARG A 132 21.98 -20.05 -9.22
N ALA A 133 21.97 -18.76 -9.54
CA ALA A 133 21.69 -18.26 -10.88
C ALA A 133 22.83 -18.60 -11.86
N GLY A 134 24.09 -18.54 -11.41
CA GLY A 134 25.27 -18.96 -12.15
C GLY A 134 25.25 -20.45 -12.46
N LEU A 135 24.96 -21.30 -11.46
CA LEU A 135 24.82 -22.75 -11.62
C LEU A 135 23.65 -23.13 -12.54
N ARG A 136 22.52 -22.41 -12.49
CA ARG A 136 21.39 -22.64 -13.41
C ARG A 136 21.70 -22.24 -14.86
N ARG A 137 22.63 -21.29 -15.07
CA ARG A 137 23.08 -20.87 -16.41
C ARG A 137 24.17 -21.78 -16.99
N THR A 138 24.79 -22.67 -16.20
CA THR A 138 25.71 -23.68 -16.71
C THR A 138 24.96 -24.99 -17.00
N PRO A 139 24.22 -25.03 -18.12
CA PRO A 139 24.53 -26.03 -19.14
C PRO A 139 24.94 -25.36 -20.45
N ALA A 140 25.66 -24.24 -20.40
CA ALA A 140 26.49 -23.85 -21.52
C ALA A 140 27.69 -24.80 -21.55
N THR A 141 27.51 -25.95 -22.20
CA THR A 141 28.59 -26.50 -23.02
C THR A 141 29.25 -25.31 -23.69
N LYS A 142 30.57 -25.22 -23.57
CA LYS A 142 31.36 -24.24 -24.32
C LYS A 142 31.01 -24.45 -25.80
N LEU A 143 30.00 -23.73 -26.29
CA LEU A 143 29.77 -23.57 -27.71
C LEU A 143 30.94 -22.74 -28.15
N ASN A 144 32.03 -23.44 -28.47
CA ASN A 144 33.07 -22.95 -29.34
C ASN A 144 32.33 -22.49 -30.60
N LEU A 145 31.97 -21.22 -30.63
CA LEU A 145 31.41 -20.48 -31.76
C LEU A 145 32.52 -20.23 -32.77
N ARG A 146 33.23 -21.31 -33.10
CA ARG A 146 34.20 -21.50 -34.16
C ARG A 146 34.28 -22.99 -34.32
N HIS A 147 33.40 -23.58 -35.13
CA HIS A 147 33.76 -24.54 -36.16
C HIS A 147 32.48 -25.03 -36.83
N SER A 148 32.49 -24.90 -38.14
CA SER A 148 31.42 -25.25 -39.07
C SER A 148 30.88 -26.66 -38.84
N SER A 149 29.60 -26.79 -39.19
CA SER A 149 28.72 -27.98 -39.22
C SER A 149 29.33 -29.30 -39.75
N ALA A 150 30.49 -29.28 -40.39
CA ALA A 150 31.19 -30.49 -40.85
C ALA A 150 32.02 -31.19 -39.75
N SER A 151 32.48 -30.46 -38.72
CA SER A 151 33.32 -31.03 -37.65
C SER A 151 32.54 -31.83 -36.61
N ALA A 152 31.24 -31.55 -36.45
CA ALA A 152 30.35 -32.31 -35.57
C ALA A 152 29.94 -33.68 -36.18
N ILE A 153 30.01 -33.83 -37.51
CA ILE A 153 29.69 -35.09 -38.19
C ILE A 153 30.92 -36.00 -38.25
N LEU A 154 32.13 -35.46 -38.32
CA LEU A 154 33.38 -36.24 -38.27
C LEU A 154 33.72 -36.76 -36.87
N SER A 155 33.13 -36.20 -35.82
CA SER A 155 33.32 -36.66 -34.43
C SER A 155 32.36 -37.79 -34.02
N LEU A 156 31.54 -38.31 -34.96
CA LEU A 156 30.62 -39.44 -34.76
C LEU A 156 31.19 -40.78 -35.25
N ASP A 157 32.34 -40.78 -35.94
CA ASP A 157 32.88 -41.97 -36.62
C ASP A 157 34.19 -42.50 -35.99
N THR A 158 34.52 -42.04 -34.78
CA THR A 158 35.64 -42.57 -33.99
C THR A 158 35.17 -42.79 -32.55
N ASP A 159 34.65 -43.99 -32.28
CA ASP A 159 35.11 -44.87 -31.20
C ASP A 159 34.08 -45.99 -30.93
N ASP A 160 34.28 -47.14 -31.57
CA ASP A 160 33.82 -48.46 -31.08
C ASP A 160 34.63 -48.82 -29.83
N THR A 161 34.29 -48.19 -28.70
CA THR A 161 34.69 -48.67 -27.36
C THR A 161 33.44 -48.69 -26.45
N PRO A 162 33.27 -49.73 -25.61
CA PRO A 162 32.09 -49.83 -24.76
C PRO A 162 31.94 -48.59 -23.88
N PRO A 163 30.70 -48.06 -23.71
CA PRO A 163 30.49 -46.78 -23.04
C PRO A 163 30.87 -46.87 -21.56
N GLU A 164 32.02 -46.31 -21.22
CA GLU A 164 32.35 -45.95 -19.85
C GLU A 164 31.46 -44.74 -19.46
N PRO A 165 30.72 -44.80 -18.34
CA PRO A 165 29.73 -43.76 -18.02
C PRO A 165 30.41 -42.48 -17.53
N ALA A 166 30.38 -41.42 -18.34
CA ALA A 166 30.72 -40.05 -17.92
C ALA A 166 29.51 -39.11 -18.08
N PRO A 167 29.26 -38.11 -17.20
CA PRO A 167 29.73 -37.94 -15.83
C PRO A 167 28.53 -37.78 -14.87
N ALA A 168 28.01 -38.89 -14.33
CA ALA A 168 27.17 -38.82 -13.13
C ALA A 168 27.89 -38.14 -11.94
N ARG A 169 29.22 -37.98 -12.02
CA ARG A 169 30.07 -37.31 -11.02
C ARG A 169 29.96 -35.78 -11.05
N GLN A 170 29.71 -35.16 -12.21
CA GLN A 170 29.53 -33.69 -12.31
C GLN A 170 28.13 -33.26 -11.86
N GLU A 171 27.09 -34.02 -12.19
CA GLU A 171 25.75 -33.75 -11.67
C GLU A 171 25.67 -33.97 -10.16
N LYS A 172 26.39 -34.98 -9.63
CA LYS A 172 26.56 -35.16 -8.18
C LYS A 172 27.30 -33.97 -7.57
N SER A 173 28.43 -33.50 -8.13
CA SER A 173 29.14 -32.35 -7.57
C SER A 173 28.34 -31.04 -7.62
N ILE A 174 27.48 -30.84 -8.64
CA ILE A 174 26.60 -29.66 -8.72
C ILE A 174 25.48 -29.76 -7.67
N ARG A 175 24.88 -30.95 -7.50
CA ARG A 175 23.86 -31.18 -6.46
C ARG A 175 24.45 -31.06 -5.06
N ASP A 176 25.66 -31.57 -4.85
CA ASP A 176 26.40 -31.46 -3.61
C ASP A 176 26.74 -29.99 -3.35
N GLN A 177 27.20 -29.23 -4.35
CA GLN A 177 27.42 -27.79 -4.23
C GLN A 177 26.12 -27.02 -3.91
N ILE A 178 24.98 -27.38 -4.52
CA ILE A 178 23.66 -26.77 -4.23
C ILE A 178 23.19 -27.10 -2.82
N ALA A 179 23.35 -28.37 -2.40
CA ALA A 179 23.07 -28.82 -1.04
C ALA A 179 24.03 -28.17 -0.03
N GLU A 180 25.21 -27.75 -0.49
CA GLU A 180 26.17 -27.05 0.33
C GLU A 180 25.81 -25.58 0.57
N LEU A 181 24.97 -24.94 -0.25
CA LEU A 181 24.58 -23.55 0.03
C LEU A 181 23.66 -23.42 1.24
N PRO A 182 23.78 -22.33 2.02
CA PRO A 182 22.85 -22.05 3.11
C PRO A 182 21.42 -22.00 2.56
N THR A 183 20.53 -22.78 3.18
CA THR A 183 19.13 -22.87 2.74
C THR A 183 18.44 -21.54 3.05
N PRO A 184 17.64 -20.98 2.14
CA PRO A 184 16.95 -19.71 2.39
C PRO A 184 16.04 -19.77 3.63
N SER A 185 15.54 -20.95 4.00
CA SER A 185 14.78 -21.15 5.24
C SER A 185 15.59 -20.90 6.50
N HIS A 186 16.85 -21.28 6.49
CA HIS A 186 17.73 -21.14 7.63
C HIS A 186 18.05 -19.66 7.87
N LEU A 187 18.36 -18.92 6.81
CA LEU A 187 18.62 -17.48 6.89
C LEU A 187 17.38 -16.67 7.32
N SER A 188 16.18 -17.05 6.84
CA SER A 188 14.92 -16.47 7.30
C SER A 188 14.74 -16.68 8.79
N ARG A 189 14.95 -17.91 9.27
CA ARG A 189 14.79 -18.27 10.68
C ARG A 189 15.79 -17.54 11.57
N LEU A 190 17.04 -17.39 11.15
CA LEU A 190 18.03 -16.61 11.90
C LEU A 190 17.63 -15.14 12.01
N ALA A 191 17.10 -14.56 10.93
CA ALA A 191 16.61 -13.19 10.94
C ALA A 191 15.33 -13.03 11.80
N GLU A 192 14.47 -14.05 11.81
CA GLU A 192 13.28 -14.11 12.67
C GLU A 192 13.66 -14.21 14.15
N GLU A 193 14.59 -15.10 14.51
CA GLU A 193 15.10 -15.27 15.88
C GLU A 193 15.63 -13.92 16.42
N LEU A 194 16.48 -13.23 15.65
CA LEU A 194 16.99 -11.90 15.99
C LEU A 194 15.88 -10.88 16.31
N ILE A 195 14.78 -10.86 15.55
CA ILE A 195 13.71 -9.88 15.74
C ILE A 195 12.77 -10.25 16.89
N LEU A 196 12.57 -11.55 17.12
CA LEU A 196 11.74 -12.06 18.20
C LEU A 196 12.34 -11.76 19.58
N ASP A 197 13.67 -11.70 19.69
CA ASP A 197 14.35 -11.54 20.97
C ASP A 197 14.06 -10.21 21.65
N PRO A 198 13.66 -10.19 22.94
CA PRO A 198 13.21 -8.97 23.62
C PRO A 198 14.32 -7.92 23.77
N ILE A 199 15.59 -8.33 23.75
CA ILE A 199 16.76 -7.45 23.91
C ILE A 199 16.95 -6.54 22.69
N VAL A 200 16.49 -6.96 21.51
CA VAL A 200 16.71 -6.24 20.25
C VAL A 200 15.72 -5.09 20.08
N TYR A 201 16.24 -3.87 20.00
CA TYR A 201 15.47 -2.68 19.66
C TYR A 201 15.13 -2.65 18.17
N ILE A 202 13.83 -2.69 17.84
CA ILE A 202 13.37 -2.60 16.44
C ILE A 202 13.15 -1.14 16.08
N SER A 203 14.05 -0.59 15.28
CA SER A 203 13.90 0.72 14.64
C SER A 203 13.24 0.60 13.26
N ASN A 204 12.87 1.75 12.67
CA ASN A 204 12.39 1.78 11.29
C ASN A 204 13.47 1.35 10.27
N ALA A 205 14.75 1.61 10.56
CA ALA A 205 15.85 1.24 9.66
C ALA A 205 16.11 -0.28 9.71
N VAL A 206 16.08 -0.87 10.91
CA VAL A 206 16.16 -2.33 11.11
C VAL A 206 15.00 -3.02 10.39
N LEU A 207 13.78 -2.48 10.53
CA LEU A 207 12.60 -3.03 9.86
C LEU A 207 12.71 -2.96 8.32
N ASP A 208 13.20 -1.84 7.77
CA ASP A 208 13.39 -1.70 6.32
C ASP A 208 14.37 -2.75 5.77
N LYS A 209 15.51 -2.93 6.45
CA LYS A 209 16.50 -3.95 6.08
C LYS A 209 15.97 -5.37 6.21
N TYR A 210 15.20 -5.64 7.25
CA TYR A 210 14.57 -6.94 7.41
C TYR A 210 13.58 -7.26 6.29
N VAL A 211 12.74 -6.30 5.91
CA VAL A 211 11.80 -6.46 4.79
C VAL A 211 12.55 -6.70 3.48
N ASP A 212 13.65 -5.97 3.24
CA ASP A 212 14.50 -6.17 2.05
C ASP A 212 15.12 -7.58 2.03
N VAL A 213 15.63 -8.09 3.17
CA VAL A 213 16.14 -9.47 3.30
C VAL A 213 15.05 -10.50 3.02
N GLN A 214 13.86 -10.35 3.62
CA GLN A 214 12.76 -11.30 3.45
C GLN A 214 12.19 -11.29 2.03
N LYS A 215 12.20 -10.12 1.36
CA LYS A 215 11.86 -10.01 -0.05
C LYS A 215 12.85 -10.79 -0.93
N LEU A 216 14.16 -10.71 -0.66
CA LEU A 216 15.17 -11.49 -1.38
C LEU A 216 15.02 -13.01 -1.16
N LEU A 217 14.58 -13.41 0.03
CA LEU A 217 14.33 -14.81 0.38
C LEU A 217 13.00 -15.37 -0.16
N ASN A 218 12.12 -14.51 -0.72
CA ASN A 218 10.76 -14.85 -1.16
C ASN A 218 9.91 -15.52 -0.05
N ARG A 219 10.02 -15.03 1.20
CA ARG A 219 9.25 -15.54 2.34
C ARG A 219 8.55 -14.39 3.07
N PRO A 220 7.27 -14.13 2.76
CA PRO A 220 6.59 -12.95 3.28
C PRO A 220 5.95 -13.17 4.66
N ARG A 221 5.59 -14.39 5.03
CA ARG A 221 4.92 -14.72 6.32
C ARG A 221 5.57 -14.08 7.56
N PRO A 222 6.90 -14.17 7.75
CA PRO A 222 7.54 -13.60 8.93
C PRO A 222 7.60 -12.06 8.91
N ILE A 223 7.27 -11.41 7.77
CA ILE A 223 7.16 -9.95 7.69
C ILE A 223 5.93 -9.47 8.47
N ALA A 224 4.79 -10.14 8.33
CA ALA A 224 3.56 -9.75 9.04
C ALA A 224 3.76 -9.81 10.57
N GLU A 225 4.43 -10.86 11.06
CA GLU A 225 4.79 -11.01 12.47
C GLU A 225 5.75 -9.90 12.93
N ALA A 226 6.79 -9.58 12.15
CA ALA A 226 7.70 -8.49 12.48
C ALA A 226 7.01 -7.12 12.56
N LEU A 227 6.03 -6.85 11.67
CA LEU A 227 5.24 -5.61 11.71
C LEU A 227 4.35 -5.55 12.95
N TYR A 228 3.78 -6.68 13.37
CA TYR A 228 3.03 -6.79 14.62
C TYR A 228 3.93 -6.55 15.83
N LEU A 229 5.09 -7.21 15.88
CA LEU A 229 6.09 -7.04 16.93
C LEU A 229 6.57 -5.60 17.02
N PHE A 230 6.79 -4.92 15.90
CA PHE A 230 7.16 -3.51 15.92
C PHE A 230 6.15 -2.67 16.71
N ALA A 231 4.85 -2.94 16.64
CA ALA A 231 3.85 -2.18 17.37
C ALA A 231 3.72 -2.56 18.86
N HIS A 232 3.91 -3.84 19.18
CA HIS A 232 3.60 -4.40 20.50
C HIS A 232 4.80 -4.70 21.39
N LYS A 233 6.01 -4.81 20.82
CA LYS A 233 7.21 -5.18 21.57
C LYS A 233 7.63 -4.06 22.54
N PRO A 234 7.98 -4.40 23.80
CA PRO A 234 8.53 -3.44 24.74
C PRO A 234 9.90 -2.95 24.24
N VAL A 235 10.18 -1.66 24.44
CA VAL A 235 11.41 -1.03 23.98
C VAL A 235 12.49 -1.18 25.06
N PRO A 236 13.62 -1.85 24.79
CA PRO A 236 14.74 -1.90 25.71
C PRO A 236 15.47 -0.55 25.75
N GLU A 237 15.89 -0.11 26.94
CA GLU A 237 16.73 1.07 27.11
C GLU A 237 18.20 0.74 26.80
N VAL A 238 18.76 1.43 25.81
CA VAL A 238 20.13 1.21 25.31
C VAL A 238 21.14 1.38 26.44
N GLY A 239 22.03 0.40 26.60
CA GLY A 239 23.12 0.44 27.58
C GLY A 239 22.72 0.19 29.03
N SER A 240 21.48 -0.22 29.31
CA SER A 240 21.08 -0.66 30.65
C SER A 240 21.52 -2.10 30.93
N SER A 241 22.13 -2.32 32.11
CA SER A 241 22.44 -3.64 32.67
C SER A 241 21.92 -3.62 34.11
N PRO A 242 20.83 -4.37 34.44
CA PRO A 242 20.02 -5.26 33.59
C PRO A 242 19.16 -4.50 32.55
N PRO A 243 18.69 -5.18 31.47
CA PRO A 243 17.90 -4.55 30.42
C PRO A 243 16.59 -4.03 30.98
N ARG A 244 16.43 -2.70 30.97
CA ARG A 244 15.19 -2.05 31.39
C ARG A 244 14.26 -1.92 30.19
N TYR A 245 13.04 -2.41 30.34
CA TYR A 245 12.04 -2.37 29.29
C TYR A 245 11.03 -1.26 29.53
N LYS A 246 10.64 -0.60 28.45
CA LYS A 246 9.57 0.39 28.42
C LYS A 246 8.43 -0.12 27.56
N ASP A 247 7.24 -0.20 28.16
CA ASP A 247 6.05 -0.62 27.43
C ASP A 247 5.74 0.31 26.27
N LYS A 248 5.56 -0.27 25.09
CA LYS A 248 5.20 0.46 23.87
C LYS A 248 3.69 0.57 23.77
N ASN A 249 3.19 1.78 23.51
CA ASN A 249 1.79 1.97 23.20
C ASN A 249 1.57 1.78 21.68
N PRO A 250 0.83 0.74 21.23
CA PRO A 250 0.60 0.46 19.82
C PRO A 250 -0.26 1.54 19.14
N LYS A 251 -0.94 2.39 19.92
CA LYS A 251 -1.70 3.53 19.42
C LYS A 251 -0.86 4.81 19.35
N SER A 252 0.41 4.78 19.75
CA SER A 252 1.26 5.99 19.71
C SER A 252 1.65 6.36 18.29
N PHE A 253 1.65 7.66 17.97
CA PHE A 253 2.19 8.20 16.71
C PHE A 253 3.63 7.72 16.45
N LYS A 254 4.44 7.57 17.49
CA LYS A 254 5.86 7.18 17.36
C LYS A 254 6.03 5.73 16.88
N SER A 255 4.98 4.92 16.99
CA SER A 255 4.95 3.53 16.53
C SER A 255 4.40 3.37 15.11
N HIS A 256 4.21 4.46 14.36
CA HIS A 256 3.74 4.34 12.98
C HIS A 256 4.82 3.70 12.11
N ILE A 257 4.40 2.86 11.18
CA ILE A 257 5.28 2.29 10.17
C ILE A 257 5.27 3.25 8.96
N PRO A 258 6.44 3.67 8.45
CA PRO A 258 6.52 4.49 7.25
C PRO A 258 5.85 3.82 6.05
N GLY A 259 5.11 4.60 5.25
CA GLY A 259 4.39 4.08 4.08
C GLY A 259 5.30 3.43 3.02
N ALA A 260 6.57 3.85 2.92
CA ALA A 260 7.54 3.24 2.01
C ALA A 260 7.87 1.80 2.40
N ILE A 261 8.10 1.54 3.70
CA ILE A 261 8.37 0.19 4.22
C ILE A 261 7.13 -0.68 4.06
N ALA A 262 5.95 -0.13 4.35
CA ALA A 262 4.68 -0.83 4.16
C ALA A 262 4.44 -1.22 2.69
N ALA A 263 4.75 -0.34 1.73
CA ALA A 263 4.67 -0.66 0.31
C ALA A 263 5.63 -1.79 -0.09
N LYS A 264 6.89 -1.75 0.35
CA LYS A 264 7.86 -2.83 0.10
C LYS A 264 7.39 -4.18 0.65
N ALA A 265 6.83 -4.18 1.87
CA ALA A 265 6.29 -5.39 2.51
C ALA A 265 5.10 -5.97 1.74
N LEU A 266 4.19 -5.10 1.26
CA LEU A 266 3.08 -5.53 0.40
C LEU A 266 3.58 -6.08 -0.94
N ASP A 267 4.54 -5.43 -1.58
CA ASP A 267 5.09 -5.89 -2.84
C ASP A 267 5.77 -7.27 -2.67
N ALA A 268 6.43 -7.51 -1.53
CA ALA A 268 7.01 -8.81 -1.20
C ALA A 268 5.92 -9.90 -1.04
N ALA A 269 4.83 -9.59 -0.34
CA ALA A 269 3.70 -10.51 -0.18
C ALA A 269 2.97 -10.81 -1.51
N ILE A 270 2.78 -9.78 -2.35
CA ILE A 270 2.23 -9.91 -3.70
C ILE A 270 3.11 -10.81 -4.56
N THR A 271 4.43 -10.61 -4.52
CA THR A 271 5.39 -11.39 -5.31
C THR A 271 5.35 -12.88 -4.93
N ALA A 272 5.19 -13.17 -3.64
CA ALA A 272 5.05 -14.52 -3.12
C ALA A 272 3.64 -15.12 -3.31
N LYS A 273 2.65 -14.33 -3.76
CA LYS A 273 1.25 -14.73 -3.96
C LYS A 273 0.55 -15.27 -2.71
N ASP A 274 0.93 -14.79 -1.53
CA ASP A 274 0.28 -15.14 -0.26
C ASP A 274 -0.75 -14.05 0.14
N MET A 275 -2.05 -14.29 -0.10
CA MET A 275 -3.08 -13.25 0.11
C MET A 275 -3.29 -12.91 1.58
N GLU A 276 -3.32 -13.92 2.44
CA GLU A 276 -3.47 -13.73 3.89
C GLU A 276 -2.34 -12.87 4.47
N CYS A 277 -1.11 -13.09 4.02
CA CYS A 277 0.04 -12.28 4.42
C CYS A 277 -0.10 -10.83 3.93
N ALA A 278 -0.60 -10.61 2.71
CA ALA A 278 -0.80 -9.26 2.19
C ALA A 278 -1.87 -8.50 3.00
N LEU A 279 -2.98 -9.16 3.35
CA LEU A 279 -4.06 -8.55 4.16
C LEU A 279 -3.60 -8.24 5.59
N THR A 280 -2.89 -9.16 6.24
CA THR A 280 -2.33 -8.93 7.58
C THR A 280 -1.27 -7.82 7.59
N CYS A 281 -0.45 -7.71 6.53
CA CYS A 281 0.44 -6.57 6.34
C CYS A 281 -0.32 -5.24 6.27
N ILE A 282 -1.47 -5.16 5.59
CA ILE A 282 -2.32 -3.95 5.57
C ILE A 282 -2.85 -3.64 6.97
N ASP A 283 -3.26 -4.66 7.72
CA ASP A 283 -3.81 -4.48 9.06
C ASP A 283 -2.80 -3.92 10.07
N HIS A 284 -1.55 -4.39 9.99
CA HIS A 284 -0.48 -3.88 10.86
C HIS A 284 0.12 -2.55 10.40
N THR A 285 -0.10 -2.13 9.15
CA THR A 285 0.49 -0.89 8.59
C THR A 285 -0.54 0.22 8.42
N TYR A 286 -1.35 0.18 7.36
CA TYR A 286 -2.26 1.26 6.97
C TYR A 286 -3.52 1.32 7.85
N ALA A 287 -4.05 0.18 8.28
CA ALA A 287 -5.21 0.14 9.16
C ALA A 287 -4.85 0.37 10.64
N ALA A 288 -3.56 0.44 10.97
CA ALA A 288 -3.11 0.60 12.35
C ALA A 288 -3.51 1.97 12.93
N PRO A 289 -3.95 2.03 14.21
CA PRO A 289 -4.33 3.27 14.85
C PRO A 289 -3.17 4.27 14.98
N ALA A 290 -1.93 3.76 15.04
CA ALA A 290 -0.71 4.58 15.02
C ALA A 290 -0.57 5.34 13.70
N TYR A 291 -0.81 4.68 12.56
CA TYR A 291 -0.71 5.30 11.24
C TYR A 291 -1.79 6.37 11.04
N MET A 292 -3.02 6.10 11.48
CA MET A 292 -4.11 7.09 11.39
C MET A 292 -3.80 8.36 12.20
N ARG A 293 -3.27 8.22 13.42
CA ARG A 293 -2.84 9.36 14.24
C ARG A 293 -1.66 10.09 13.61
N TRP A 294 -0.74 9.35 13.00
CA TRP A 294 0.34 9.92 12.23
C TRP A 294 -0.15 10.77 11.08
N LYS A 295 -1.02 10.23 10.25
CA LYS A 295 -1.61 10.93 9.12
C LYS A 295 -2.37 12.18 9.55
N TRP A 296 -3.09 12.12 10.67
CA TRP A 296 -3.73 13.30 11.26
C TRP A 296 -2.71 14.37 11.64
N LEU A 297 -1.67 14.01 12.38
CA LEU A 297 -0.71 15.00 12.87
C LEU A 297 0.18 15.56 11.74
N SER A 298 0.60 14.72 10.80
CA SER A 298 1.52 15.10 9.74
C SER A 298 0.82 15.77 8.55
N LYS A 299 -0.31 15.24 8.09
CA LYS A 299 -1.01 15.74 6.89
C LYS A 299 -2.14 16.73 7.22
N ALA A 300 -2.87 16.52 8.33
CA ALA A 300 -3.96 17.44 8.73
C ALA A 300 -3.52 18.50 9.76
N GLY A 301 -2.41 18.29 10.47
CA GLY A 301 -1.86 19.25 11.44
C GLY A 301 -1.53 20.61 10.81
N PRO A 302 -0.71 20.67 9.74
CA PRO A 302 -0.34 21.93 9.10
C PRO A 302 -1.54 22.78 8.61
N PRO A 303 -2.52 22.25 7.84
CA PRO A 303 -3.66 23.05 7.41
C PRO A 303 -4.56 23.45 8.59
N PHE A 304 -4.67 22.63 9.64
CA PHE A 304 -5.43 22.98 10.83
C PHE A 304 -4.81 24.14 11.60
N LEU A 305 -3.48 24.12 11.80
CA LEU A 305 -2.75 25.25 12.40
C LEU A 305 -2.90 26.51 11.56
N GLY A 306 -2.81 26.38 10.23
CA GLY A 306 -3.10 27.47 9.30
C GLY A 306 -4.50 28.04 9.53
N ALA A 307 -5.54 27.20 9.54
CA ALA A 307 -6.92 27.60 9.77
C ALA A 307 -7.14 28.30 11.13
N CYS A 308 -6.50 27.82 12.20
CA CYS A 308 -6.57 28.46 13.52
C CYS A 308 -5.89 29.84 13.55
N SER A 309 -4.90 30.09 12.70
CA SER A 309 -4.21 31.39 12.62
C SER A 309 -4.97 32.45 11.80
N ILE A 310 -5.90 32.03 10.93
CA ILE A 310 -6.71 32.93 10.07
C ILE A 310 -7.37 34.08 10.81
N PRO A 311 -8.10 33.90 11.95
CA PRO A 311 -8.73 35.02 12.65
C PRO A 311 -7.74 36.09 13.10
N TYR A 312 -6.53 35.70 13.52
CA TYR A 312 -5.50 36.64 13.93
C TYR A 312 -4.99 37.44 12.73
N VAL A 313 -4.67 36.75 11.64
CA VAL A 313 -4.21 37.39 10.40
C VAL A 313 -5.27 38.35 9.85
N ALA A 314 -6.54 37.92 9.80
CA ALA A 314 -7.65 38.75 9.36
C ALA A 314 -7.86 39.99 10.25
N TYR A 315 -7.64 39.87 11.56
CA TYR A 315 -7.73 40.99 12.49
C TYR A 315 -6.62 42.03 12.25
N PHE A 316 -5.38 41.59 12.04
CA PHE A 316 -4.26 42.49 11.73
C PHE A 316 -4.44 43.20 10.39
N ILE A 317 -4.90 42.47 9.36
CA ILE A 317 -5.23 43.06 8.05
C ILE A 317 -6.36 44.10 8.20
N ALA A 318 -7.41 43.78 8.96
CA ALA A 318 -8.50 44.72 9.18
C ALA A 318 -8.06 45.97 9.97
N ASP A 319 -7.12 45.84 10.92
CA ASP A 319 -6.63 46.98 11.70
C ASP A 319 -5.78 47.95 10.88
N SER A 320 -4.97 47.42 9.96
CA SER A 320 -4.15 48.22 9.05
C SER A 320 -4.96 48.90 7.94
N TRP A 321 -6.15 48.37 7.61
CA TRP A 321 -7.02 48.95 6.60
C TRP A 321 -8.03 49.97 7.12
N LYS A 322 -8.22 50.08 8.45
CA LYS A 322 -9.26 50.95 9.03
C LYS A 322 -9.12 52.42 8.64
N GLU A 323 -7.89 52.89 8.42
CA GLU A 323 -7.57 54.29 8.09
C GLU A 323 -8.09 54.72 6.70
N TYR A 324 -8.39 53.77 5.81
CA TYR A 324 -8.90 54.06 4.46
C TYR A 324 -10.42 54.27 4.43
N GLY A 325 -11.12 54.04 5.54
CA GLY A 325 -12.57 54.15 5.66
C GLY A 325 -13.07 55.59 5.86
N GLY A 326 -12.64 56.57 5.06
CA GLY A 326 -12.87 58.01 5.32
C GLY A 326 -14.32 58.50 5.47
N TYR A 327 -15.34 57.65 5.33
CA TYR A 327 -16.77 57.97 5.50
C TYR A 327 -17.48 57.13 6.58
N ILE A 328 -16.80 56.15 7.18
CA ILE A 328 -17.37 55.21 8.17
C ILE A 328 -16.50 55.30 9.43
N ASP A 329 -17.14 55.23 10.60
CA ASP A 329 -16.44 55.08 11.87
C ASP A 329 -15.40 53.93 11.82
N GLU A 330 -14.17 54.20 12.26
CA GLU A 330 -13.01 53.31 12.11
C GLU A 330 -13.27 51.93 12.72
N GLN A 331 -13.95 51.89 13.86
CA GLN A 331 -14.29 50.66 14.56
C GLN A 331 -15.32 49.85 13.77
N SER A 332 -16.35 50.52 13.24
CA SER A 332 -17.37 49.90 12.40
C SER A 332 -16.78 49.36 11.08
N PHE A 333 -15.84 50.08 10.47
CA PHE A 333 -15.15 49.65 9.26
C PHE A 333 -14.30 48.40 9.51
N LYS A 334 -13.48 48.40 10.57
CA LYS A 334 -12.64 47.26 10.96
C LYS A 334 -13.45 45.97 11.11
N TRP A 335 -14.58 46.02 11.81
CA TRP A 335 -15.44 44.85 12.01
C TRP A 335 -16.09 44.34 10.71
N ARG A 336 -16.49 45.25 9.80
CA ARG A 336 -17.04 44.87 8.49
C ARG A 336 -15.99 44.18 7.61
N PHE A 337 -14.76 44.71 7.59
CA PHE A 337 -13.65 44.10 6.85
C PHE A 337 -13.25 42.75 7.44
N PHE A 338 -13.11 42.67 8.76
CA PHE A 338 -12.84 41.42 9.45
C PHE A 338 -13.90 40.35 9.12
N ALA A 339 -15.18 40.71 9.20
CA ALA A 339 -16.28 39.81 8.83
C ALA A 339 -16.21 39.37 7.37
N GLY A 340 -15.89 40.28 6.45
CA GLY A 340 -15.70 39.98 5.03
C GLY A 340 -14.56 38.99 4.77
N PHE A 341 -13.38 39.22 5.36
CA PHE A 341 -12.24 38.31 5.26
C PHE A 341 -12.53 36.95 5.85
N MET A 342 -13.12 36.90 7.05
CA MET A 342 -13.49 35.65 7.69
C MET A 342 -14.50 34.86 6.84
N ALA A 343 -15.52 35.53 6.28
CA ALA A 343 -16.47 34.90 5.38
C ALA A 343 -15.79 34.32 4.13
N TYR A 344 -14.85 35.07 3.52
CA TYR A 344 -14.09 34.60 2.36
C TYR A 344 -13.22 33.38 2.69
N PHE A 345 -12.45 33.43 3.79
CA PHE A 345 -11.59 32.32 4.19
C PHE A 345 -12.38 31.08 4.63
N TYR A 346 -13.51 31.22 5.32
CA TYR A 346 -14.37 30.09 5.64
C TYR A 346 -15.04 29.51 4.38
N ALA A 347 -15.52 30.34 3.46
CA ALA A 347 -16.13 29.87 2.22
C ALA A 347 -15.11 29.12 1.34
N THR A 348 -13.92 29.68 1.16
CA THR A 348 -12.84 29.03 0.38
C THR A 348 -12.26 27.83 1.10
N GLY A 349 -12.13 27.89 2.43
CA GLY A 349 -11.63 26.79 3.26
C GLY A 349 -12.55 25.58 3.25
N THR A 350 -13.87 25.78 3.35
CA THR A 350 -14.84 24.67 3.23
C THR A 350 -14.79 24.02 1.85
N LEU A 351 -14.65 24.83 0.78
CA LEU A 351 -14.53 24.33 -0.59
C LEU A 351 -13.21 23.54 -0.78
N GLY A 352 -12.10 24.02 -0.22
CA GLY A 352 -10.83 23.32 -0.19
C GLY A 352 -10.87 22.01 0.60
N PHE A 353 -11.59 21.98 1.73
CA PHE A 353 -11.81 20.77 2.51
C PHE A 353 -12.59 19.70 1.72
N VAL A 354 -13.66 20.12 1.03
CA VAL A 354 -14.40 19.21 0.14
C VAL A 354 -13.48 18.72 -0.97
N ALA A 355 -12.74 19.60 -1.65
CA ALA A 355 -11.80 19.22 -2.70
C ALA A 355 -10.78 18.18 -2.20
N LEU A 356 -10.11 18.44 -1.07
CA LEU A 356 -9.12 17.54 -0.47
C LEU A 356 -9.70 16.17 -0.10
N THR A 357 -10.93 16.14 0.41
CA THR A 357 -11.58 14.90 0.84
C THR A 357 -12.25 14.14 -0.30
N THR A 358 -12.53 14.80 -1.41
CA THR A 358 -13.07 14.18 -2.65
C THR A 358 -11.99 13.72 -3.62
N TRP A 359 -10.76 14.22 -3.48
CA TRP A 359 -9.64 13.83 -4.33
C TRP A 359 -9.38 12.32 -4.20
N SER A 360 -9.54 11.58 -5.30
CA SER A 360 -9.35 10.13 -5.37
C SER A 360 -8.40 9.80 -6.53
N THR A 361 -7.14 9.50 -6.24
CA THR A 361 -6.10 9.27 -7.26
C THR A 361 -5.92 7.82 -7.69
N HIS A 362 -6.49 6.84 -6.98
CA HIS A 362 -6.05 5.44 -7.14
C HIS A 362 -7.21 4.43 -7.17
N HIS A 363 -8.33 4.71 -7.84
CA HIS A 363 -9.48 3.79 -7.87
C HIS A 363 -9.57 3.09 -9.23
N VAL A 364 -8.94 1.91 -9.37
CA VAL A 364 -9.15 1.07 -10.55
C VAL A 364 -10.25 0.05 -10.28
N ARG A 365 -10.16 -0.70 -9.17
CA ARG A 365 -11.07 -1.79 -8.82
C ARG A 365 -11.83 -1.54 -7.52
N VAL A 366 -11.14 -0.99 -6.51
CA VAL A 366 -11.70 -0.79 -5.17
C VAL A 366 -12.27 0.62 -5.01
N VAL A 367 -13.57 0.71 -4.74
CA VAL A 367 -14.31 1.97 -4.63
C VAL A 367 -14.99 2.10 -3.27
N TRP A 368 -15.11 3.34 -2.76
CA TRP A 368 -15.86 3.61 -1.53
C TRP A 368 -17.36 3.33 -1.69
N ARG A 369 -17.96 2.66 -0.70
CA ARG A 369 -19.42 2.48 -0.65
C ARG A 369 -20.12 3.84 -0.52
N PRO A 370 -21.24 4.08 -1.23
CA PRO A 370 -22.04 5.28 -1.00
C PRO A 370 -22.46 5.38 0.48
N GLY A 371 -22.42 6.60 1.02
CA GLY A 371 -22.70 6.87 2.44
C GLY A 371 -21.49 6.87 3.38
N GLN A 372 -20.30 6.48 2.92
CA GLN A 372 -19.07 6.65 3.72
C GLN A 372 -18.73 8.14 3.91
N PRO A 373 -18.44 8.60 5.14
CA PRO A 373 -18.15 10.00 5.40
C PRO A 373 -16.80 10.41 4.79
N LEU A 374 -16.73 11.63 4.26
CA LEU A 374 -15.57 12.18 3.55
C LEU A 374 -14.26 12.09 4.33
N LEU A 375 -14.32 12.35 5.64
CA LEU A 375 -13.15 12.28 6.52
C LEU A 375 -12.59 10.86 6.62
N MET A 376 -13.46 9.85 6.72
CA MET A 376 -13.01 8.46 6.80
C MET A 376 -12.40 8.00 5.48
N ARG A 377 -12.94 8.46 4.34
CA ARG A 377 -12.35 8.20 3.03
C ARG A 377 -10.94 8.75 2.97
N TRP A 378 -10.76 10.03 3.33
CA TRP A 378 -9.44 10.64 3.34
C TRP A 378 -8.46 9.91 4.27
N LEU A 379 -8.89 9.56 5.48
CA LEU A 379 -8.03 8.88 6.47
C LEU A 379 -7.58 7.49 5.97
N ARG A 380 -8.49 6.74 5.36
CA ARG A 380 -8.29 5.36 4.91
C ARG A 380 -7.96 5.23 3.42
N GLU A 381 -7.65 6.34 2.76
CA GLU A 381 -7.32 6.34 1.33
C GLU A 381 -6.08 5.50 1.01
N ASP A 382 -5.08 5.50 1.90
CA ASP A 382 -3.86 4.71 1.73
C ASP A 382 -4.15 3.19 1.89
N GLU A 383 -5.07 2.82 2.78
CA GLU A 383 -5.56 1.45 2.95
C GLU A 383 -6.32 0.98 1.71
N ARG A 384 -7.19 1.82 1.15
CA ARG A 384 -7.89 1.54 -0.12
C ARG A 384 -6.91 1.36 -1.27
N ALA A 385 -5.90 2.23 -1.39
CA ALA A 385 -4.89 2.12 -2.43
C ALA A 385 -4.06 0.83 -2.31
N ALA A 386 -3.75 0.38 -1.09
CA ALA A 386 -3.10 -0.90 -0.85
C ALA A 386 -3.97 -2.08 -1.28
N LEU A 387 -5.27 -2.05 -0.98
CA LEU A 387 -6.21 -3.07 -1.44
C LEU A 387 -6.38 -3.08 -2.96
N ASP A 388 -6.39 -1.90 -3.59
CA ASP A 388 -6.49 -1.79 -5.05
C ASP A 388 -5.27 -2.47 -5.71
N LYS A 389 -4.07 -2.30 -5.14
CA LYS A 389 -2.87 -3.01 -5.62
C LYS A 389 -2.99 -4.53 -5.49
N ILE A 390 -3.51 -5.03 -4.37
CA ILE A 390 -3.78 -6.46 -4.17
C ILE A 390 -4.80 -6.94 -5.22
N ALA A 391 -5.91 -6.22 -5.39
CA ALA A 391 -6.95 -6.56 -6.37
C ALA A 391 -6.42 -6.60 -7.82
N ILE A 392 -5.51 -5.69 -8.17
CA ILE A 392 -4.86 -5.66 -9.48
C ILE A 392 -3.89 -6.83 -9.65
N ALA A 393 -3.14 -7.20 -8.60
CA ALA A 393 -2.15 -8.26 -8.68
C ALA A 393 -2.74 -9.67 -8.66
N TRP A 394 -3.86 -9.87 -7.97
CA TRP A 394 -4.52 -11.18 -7.86
C TRP A 394 -5.53 -11.45 -8.95
N GLY A 395 -6.26 -10.43 -9.41
CA GLY A 395 -7.26 -10.62 -10.43
C GLY A 395 -6.71 -10.48 -11.86
N PHE A 396 -7.61 -10.55 -12.82
CA PHE A 396 -7.27 -10.41 -14.23
C PHE A 396 -6.83 -8.99 -14.55
N THR A 397 -5.74 -8.90 -15.31
CA THR A 397 -5.26 -7.63 -15.87
C THR A 397 -6.21 -7.10 -16.95
N GLU A 398 -6.89 -8.00 -17.68
CA GLU A 398 -7.80 -7.66 -18.78
C GLU A 398 -9.12 -7.08 -18.26
N ASP A 399 -9.49 -5.90 -18.76
CA ASP A 399 -10.70 -5.17 -18.33
C ASP A 399 -12.00 -5.96 -18.55
N GLU A 400 -12.08 -6.72 -19.65
CA GLU A 400 -13.29 -7.48 -20.03
C GLU A 400 -13.55 -8.71 -19.16
N LYS A 401 -12.51 -9.23 -18.50
CA LYS A 401 -12.61 -10.39 -17.60
C LYS A 401 -12.77 -9.98 -16.13
N LYS A 402 -12.70 -8.69 -15.83
CA LYS A 402 -12.92 -8.19 -14.47
C LYS A 402 -14.36 -8.47 -14.07
N GLY A 403 -14.55 -8.99 -12.86
CA GLY A 403 -15.86 -9.37 -12.32
C GLY A 403 -16.19 -10.86 -12.46
N ASP A 404 -15.54 -11.60 -13.36
CA ASP A 404 -15.73 -13.05 -13.52
C ASP A 404 -14.82 -13.89 -12.61
N GLU A 405 -14.01 -13.23 -11.79
CA GLU A 405 -13.08 -13.85 -10.86
C GLU A 405 -13.82 -14.58 -9.75
N GLN A 406 -13.52 -15.88 -9.63
CA GLN A 406 -14.06 -16.78 -8.63
C GLN A 406 -12.91 -17.45 -7.90
N GLY A 407 -13.04 -17.59 -6.59
CA GLY A 407 -12.04 -18.24 -5.74
C GLY A 407 -12.27 -17.87 -4.29
N GLU A 408 -11.94 -18.79 -3.39
CA GLU A 408 -12.10 -18.57 -1.94
C GLU A 408 -11.31 -17.33 -1.47
N GLU A 409 -10.09 -17.16 -1.96
CA GLU A 409 -9.26 -15.99 -1.65
C GLU A 409 -9.88 -14.69 -2.19
N TRP A 410 -10.40 -14.72 -3.42
CA TRP A 410 -11.01 -13.55 -4.05
C TRP A 410 -12.31 -13.12 -3.35
N ASP A 411 -13.16 -14.09 -2.99
CA ASP A 411 -14.36 -13.83 -2.20
C ASP A 411 -14.00 -13.37 -0.78
N GLY A 412 -12.91 -13.89 -0.21
CA GLY A 412 -12.32 -13.40 1.04
C GLY A 412 -11.93 -11.93 0.94
N LEU A 413 -11.22 -11.51 -0.12
CA LEU A 413 -10.86 -10.11 -0.38
C LEU A 413 -12.11 -9.24 -0.54
N ARG A 414 -13.13 -9.71 -1.27
CA ARG A 414 -14.40 -9.00 -1.46
C ARG A 414 -15.12 -8.77 -0.13
N GLN A 415 -15.20 -9.80 0.72
CA GLN A 415 -15.77 -9.70 2.07
C GLN A 415 -14.96 -8.75 2.94
N TRP A 416 -13.62 -8.83 2.89
CA TRP A 416 -12.71 -7.96 3.65
C TRP A 416 -12.87 -6.48 3.27
N CYS A 417 -13.03 -6.19 1.99
CA CYS A 417 -13.36 -4.85 1.48
C CYS A 417 -14.75 -4.40 1.94
N ALA A 418 -15.74 -5.29 1.87
CA ALA A 418 -17.12 -4.99 2.25
C ALA A 418 -17.27 -4.64 3.73
N LEU A 419 -16.61 -5.39 4.63
CA LEU A 419 -16.57 -5.11 6.07
C LEU A 419 -16.04 -3.71 6.38
N ARG A 420 -15.19 -3.19 5.50
CA ARG A 420 -14.53 -1.91 5.61
C ARG A 420 -15.26 -0.77 4.89
N GLY A 421 -16.45 -1.02 4.35
CA GLY A 421 -17.22 -0.02 3.62
C GLY A 421 -16.65 0.32 2.24
N MET A 422 -15.90 -0.61 1.66
CA MET A 422 -15.42 -0.55 0.28
C MET A 422 -16.10 -1.63 -0.55
N TRP A 423 -16.19 -1.39 -1.85
CA TRP A 423 -16.64 -2.36 -2.83
C TRP A 423 -15.49 -2.72 -3.74
N LEU A 424 -15.22 -4.03 -3.85
CA LEU A 424 -14.35 -4.61 -4.85
C LEU A 424 -15.18 -4.87 -6.10
N ASP A 425 -14.80 -4.26 -7.22
CA ASP A 425 -15.48 -4.31 -8.52
C ASP A 425 -16.97 -3.97 -8.43
N LYS A 426 -17.26 -2.66 -8.42
CA LYS A 426 -18.64 -2.20 -8.50
C LYS A 426 -19.22 -2.58 -9.87
N PRO A 427 -20.37 -3.26 -9.95
CA PRO A 427 -20.95 -3.70 -11.23
C PRO A 427 -21.25 -2.53 -12.19
N GLU A 428 -21.56 -1.35 -11.66
CA GLU A 428 -21.78 -0.14 -12.48
C GLU A 428 -20.51 0.40 -13.15
N LEU A 429 -19.32 -0.01 -12.70
CA LEU A 429 -18.02 0.45 -13.22
C LEU A 429 -17.32 -0.63 -14.05
N LEU A 430 -17.88 -1.84 -14.11
CA LEU A 430 -17.35 -2.93 -14.92
C LEU A 430 -17.76 -2.72 -16.40
N PRO A 431 -16.80 -2.83 -17.34
CA PRO A 431 -17.11 -2.73 -18.77
C PRO A 431 -18.09 -3.84 -19.16
N GLY A 432 -19.15 -3.48 -19.89
CA GLY A 432 -20.17 -4.43 -20.36
C GLY A 432 -21.37 -4.64 -19.42
N MET A 433 -21.30 -4.20 -18.16
CA MET A 433 -22.44 -4.28 -17.21
C MET A 433 -23.23 -2.98 -17.07
N THR A 434 -22.70 -1.85 -17.55
CA THR A 434 -23.52 -0.68 -17.80
C THR A 434 -24.49 -1.03 -18.93
N ALA A 435 -25.80 -1.00 -18.64
CA ALA A 435 -26.83 -1.03 -19.67
C ALA A 435 -26.41 -0.13 -20.84
N PRO A 436 -26.64 -0.51 -22.11
CA PRO A 436 -26.19 0.27 -23.25
C PRO A 436 -26.66 1.70 -23.04
N THR A 437 -25.72 2.58 -22.67
CA THR A 437 -25.94 4.01 -22.79
C THR A 437 -26.10 4.17 -24.28
N VAL A 438 -27.36 4.38 -24.68
CA VAL A 438 -27.79 4.72 -26.03
C VAL A 438 -26.64 5.47 -26.66
N SER A 439 -26.01 4.82 -27.64
CA SER A 439 -25.01 5.42 -28.50
C SER A 439 -25.60 6.75 -28.93
N SER A 440 -25.09 7.86 -28.38
CA SER A 440 -25.31 9.18 -28.91
C SER A 440 -24.48 9.29 -30.19
N GLY A 441 -24.85 8.48 -31.18
CA GLY A 441 -24.74 8.80 -32.58
C GLY A 441 -26.08 9.37 -33.01
N GLU A 442 -26.02 10.40 -33.85
CA GLU A 442 -27.15 11.06 -34.53
C GLU A 442 -27.91 12.11 -33.70
N LEU A 443 -27.38 13.34 -33.71
CA LEU A 443 -28.09 14.57 -34.13
C LEU A 443 -27.09 15.69 -34.47
#